data_AF-A0A352FQL2-F1
#
_entry.id   AF-A0A352FQL2-F1
#
_cell.length_a   1.000
_cell.length_b   1.000
_cell.length_c   1.000
_cell.angle_alpha   90.00
_cell.angle_beta   90.00
_cell.angle_gamma   90.00
#
_symmetry.space_group_name_H-M   'P 1'
#
loop_
_entity.id
_entity.type
_entity.pdbx_description
1 polymer ?
#
loop_
_entity_poly.entity_id
_entity_poly.type
_entity_poly.pdbx_seq_one_letter_code
_entity_poly.pdbx_strand_id
1 'polypeptide(L)'
;MMGRYTVWRDALIRTYTSERYGVSLGASYIDALKWLPVMRPYPRPGNGDKSDFYDAVYAVTHVAYTLNGYSCYQLSPRWLPFEYAFLKQNLSQAIEMNDPDIMGEFLDSLKSLGLNENHPLIRKGVSYLLRSQNQDGSWGEIAVDDIYQRYHPTWTAIDGLRDYAWRGTRLCFPKVAPLLKGKVNNDEATQRN
;
A
#
# COMPACT_ATOMS: atom_id res chain seq x y z
N MET A 1 13.84 -15.26 9.06
CA MET A 1 12.60 -15.11 9.85
C MET A 1 11.83 -13.93 9.25
N MET A 2 10.53 -14.04 9.01
CA MET A 2 9.75 -12.96 8.38
C MET A 2 9.68 -11.72 9.29
N GLY A 3 9.81 -10.53 8.72
CA GLY A 3 9.68 -9.26 9.45
C GLY A 3 8.26 -8.95 9.89
N ARG A 4 8.09 -8.01 10.83
CA ARG A 4 6.78 -7.66 11.41
C ARG A 4 5.76 -7.21 10.36
N TYR A 5 6.20 -6.44 9.36
CA TYR A 5 5.34 -5.93 8.31
C TYR A 5 4.89 -7.04 7.36
N THR A 6 5.80 -7.93 6.98
CA THR A 6 5.48 -9.12 6.18
C THR A 6 4.44 -10.01 6.89
N VAL A 7 4.67 -10.36 8.16
CA VAL A 7 3.72 -11.20 8.92
C VAL A 7 2.35 -10.53 9.03
N TRP A 8 2.33 -9.24 9.35
CA TRP A 8 1.08 -8.50 9.51
C TRP A 8 0.32 -8.31 8.19
N ARG A 9 1.02 -7.96 7.10
CA ARG A 9 0.44 -7.84 5.76
C ARG A 9 -0.19 -9.15 5.32
N ASP A 10 0.52 -10.27 5.49
CA ASP A 10 0.02 -11.59 5.09
C ASP A 10 -1.24 -11.96 5.89
N ALA A 11 -1.26 -11.67 7.20
CA ALA A 11 -2.45 -11.85 8.03
C ALA A 11 -3.61 -10.95 7.56
N LEU A 12 -3.32 -9.69 7.22
CA LEU A 12 -4.31 -8.72 6.73
C LEU A 12 -4.96 -9.19 5.42
N ILE A 13 -4.17 -9.64 4.45
CA ILE A 13 -4.65 -10.14 3.15
C ILE A 13 -5.46 -11.42 3.34
N ARG A 14 -4.96 -12.39 4.11
CA ARG A 14 -5.61 -13.70 4.29
C ARG A 14 -6.93 -13.57 5.04
N THR A 15 -6.98 -12.76 6.09
CA THR A 15 -8.23 -12.53 6.85
C THR A 15 -9.24 -11.71 6.05
N TYR A 16 -8.81 -10.69 5.30
CA TYR A 16 -9.66 -9.99 4.32
C TYR A 16 -10.28 -10.97 3.32
N THR A 17 -9.44 -11.77 2.68
CA THR A 17 -9.82 -12.66 1.58
C THR A 17 -10.77 -13.75 2.07
N SER A 18 -10.45 -14.36 3.22
CA SER A 18 -11.28 -15.40 3.83
C SER A 18 -12.65 -14.88 4.27
N GLU A 19 -12.76 -13.71 4.90
CA GLU A 19 -14.07 -13.10 5.22
C GLU A 19 -14.90 -12.85 3.96
N ARG A 20 -14.27 -12.43 2.86
CA ARG A 20 -14.96 -12.17 1.58
C ARG A 20 -15.47 -13.46 0.92
N TYR A 21 -14.78 -14.58 1.11
CA TYR A 21 -15.19 -15.88 0.61
C TYR A 21 -15.99 -16.72 1.62
N GLY A 22 -16.26 -16.20 2.82
CA GLY A 22 -16.99 -16.93 3.86
C GLY A 22 -16.21 -18.08 4.51
N VAL A 23 -14.87 -18.06 4.42
CA VAL A 23 -13.98 -19.04 5.07
C VAL A 23 -13.53 -18.50 6.42
N SER A 24 -13.58 -19.34 7.47
CA SER A 24 -13.07 -18.97 8.80
C SER A 24 -11.64 -19.47 8.99
N LEU A 25 -10.72 -18.58 9.32
CA LEU A 25 -9.31 -18.90 9.63
C LEU A 25 -9.00 -18.83 11.13
N GLY A 26 -10.02 -18.72 11.99
CA GLY A 26 -9.84 -18.51 13.43
C GLY A 26 -9.49 -17.07 13.83
N ALA A 27 -9.34 -16.16 12.86
CA ALA A 27 -9.16 -14.73 13.08
C ALA A 27 -9.95 -13.94 12.01
N SER A 28 -10.50 -12.79 12.40
CA SER A 28 -11.23 -11.87 11.53
C SER A 28 -10.30 -10.84 10.86
N TYR A 29 -10.78 -10.15 9.83
CA TYR A 29 -10.08 -9.01 9.23
C TYR A 29 -9.82 -7.90 10.27
N ILE A 30 -10.75 -7.70 11.20
CA ILE A 30 -10.58 -6.77 12.32
C ILE A 30 -9.43 -7.20 13.24
N ASP A 31 -9.24 -8.51 13.46
CA ASP A 31 -8.14 -9.02 14.31
C ASP A 31 -6.77 -8.78 13.71
N ALA A 32 -6.65 -8.73 12.38
CA ALA A 32 -5.44 -8.31 11.72
C ALA A 32 -5.32 -6.77 11.72
N LEU A 33 -6.37 -6.06 11.32
CA LEU A 33 -6.33 -4.60 11.15
C LEU A 33 -6.13 -3.83 12.46
N LYS A 34 -6.53 -4.36 13.62
CA LYS A 34 -6.37 -3.71 14.94
C LYS A 34 -4.92 -3.35 15.28
N TRP A 35 -3.94 -4.00 14.64
CA TRP A 35 -2.52 -3.72 14.84
C TRP A 35 -2.02 -2.49 14.07
N LEU A 36 -2.80 -1.92 13.14
CA LEU A 36 -2.43 -0.74 12.35
C LEU A 36 -1.81 0.40 13.18
N PRO A 37 -2.35 0.80 14.36
CA PRO A 37 -1.73 1.84 15.17
C PRO A 37 -0.33 1.48 15.70
N VAL A 38 -0.06 0.20 15.97
CA VAL A 38 1.24 -0.30 16.48
C VAL A 38 2.28 -0.41 15.36
N MET A 39 1.83 -0.57 14.12
CA MET A 39 2.71 -0.63 12.96
C MET A 39 3.24 0.77 12.54
N ARG A 40 2.70 1.83 13.15
CA ARG A 40 3.14 3.22 13.01
C ARG A 40 4.11 3.59 14.15
N PRO A 41 5.04 4.55 13.95
CA PRO A 41 5.39 5.17 12.68
C PRO A 41 6.12 4.18 11.75
N TYR A 42 6.03 4.43 10.45
CA TYR A 42 6.70 3.61 9.43
C TYR A 42 8.20 3.95 9.32
N PRO A 43 9.06 2.97 8.99
CA PRO A 43 10.49 3.20 8.78
C PRO A 43 10.76 4.21 7.67
N ARG A 44 11.91 4.87 7.73
CA ARG A 44 12.39 5.78 6.67
C ARG A 44 13.40 5.06 5.78
N PRO A 45 13.53 5.46 4.50
CA PRO A 45 14.61 4.97 3.65
C PRO A 45 15.97 5.23 4.32
N GLY A 46 16.86 4.23 4.31
CA GLY A 46 18.23 4.34 4.81
C GLY A 46 18.43 4.20 6.33
N ASN A 47 17.37 4.12 7.14
CA ASN A 47 17.47 3.79 8.56
C ASN A 47 17.28 2.27 8.77
N GLY A 48 18.36 1.49 8.71
CA GLY A 48 18.35 0.05 9.03
C GLY A 48 18.29 -0.88 7.81
N ASP A 49 17.72 -2.08 8.00
CA ASP A 49 17.59 -3.10 6.96
C ASP A 49 16.69 -2.58 5.83
N LYS A 50 17.21 -2.57 4.59
CA LYS A 50 16.46 -2.14 3.40
C LYS A 50 15.15 -2.92 3.25
N SER A 51 15.10 -4.16 3.74
CA SER A 51 13.89 -4.97 3.69
C SER A 51 12.76 -4.46 4.59
N ASP A 52 13.05 -3.81 5.73
CA ASP A 52 11.99 -3.37 6.65
C ASP A 52 11.19 -2.19 6.08
N PHE A 53 11.87 -1.25 5.41
CA PHE A 53 11.21 -0.18 4.67
C PHE A 53 10.34 -0.72 3.54
N TYR A 54 10.89 -1.65 2.76
CA TYR A 54 10.22 -2.27 1.63
C TYR A 54 8.95 -3.04 2.08
N ASP A 55 9.08 -3.85 3.13
CA ASP A 55 7.96 -4.57 3.72
C ASP A 55 6.89 -3.61 4.27
N ALA A 56 7.30 -2.46 4.85
CA ALA A 56 6.37 -1.44 5.32
C ALA A 56 5.58 -0.80 4.17
N VAL A 57 6.22 -0.54 3.01
CA VAL A 57 5.53 -0.02 1.81
C VAL A 57 4.44 -0.98 1.39
N TYR A 58 4.76 -2.27 1.20
CA TYR A 58 3.75 -3.27 0.85
C TYR A 58 2.66 -3.41 1.91
N ALA A 59 3.01 -3.35 3.19
CA ALA A 59 1.99 -3.41 4.24
C ALA A 59 1.01 -2.23 4.15
N VAL A 60 1.51 -1.03 3.86
CA VAL A 60 0.69 0.19 3.74
C VAL A 60 -0.19 0.18 2.49
N THR A 61 0.33 -0.25 1.34
CA THR A 61 -0.48 -0.38 0.11
C THR A 61 -1.60 -1.40 0.31
N HIS A 62 -1.31 -2.52 0.99
CA HIS A 62 -2.31 -3.55 1.28
C HIS A 62 -3.32 -3.14 2.36
N VAL A 63 -2.99 -2.18 3.24
CA VAL A 63 -4.00 -1.50 4.07
C VAL A 63 -4.98 -0.75 3.18
N ALA A 64 -4.50 0.02 2.19
CA ALA A 64 -5.38 0.71 1.25
C ALA A 64 -6.23 -0.27 0.43
N TYR A 65 -5.62 -1.32 -0.13
CA TYR A 65 -6.31 -2.34 -0.93
C TYR A 65 -7.39 -3.08 -0.16
N THR A 66 -7.06 -3.55 1.05
CA THR A 66 -8.05 -4.28 1.85
C THR A 66 -9.18 -3.37 2.31
N LEU A 67 -8.95 -2.07 2.55
CA LEU A 67 -10.00 -1.12 2.94
C LEU A 67 -10.84 -0.60 1.75
N ASN A 68 -10.25 -0.50 0.55
CA ASN A 68 -10.92 -0.02 -0.65
C ASN A 68 -11.60 -1.16 -1.45
N GLY A 69 -11.42 -2.40 -1.01
CA GLY A 69 -11.97 -3.59 -1.64
C GLY A 69 -11.27 -3.96 -2.94
N TYR A 70 -9.94 -3.86 -2.98
CA TYR A 70 -9.11 -4.03 -4.18
C TYR A 70 -9.64 -3.18 -5.34
N SER A 71 -9.67 -1.88 -5.07
CA SER A 71 -9.98 -0.78 -5.97
C SER A 71 -11.44 -0.70 -6.45
N CYS A 72 -12.37 -1.17 -5.62
CA CYS A 72 -13.81 -0.96 -5.83
C CYS A 72 -14.29 0.44 -5.42
N TYR A 73 -13.71 1.00 -4.36
CA TYR A 73 -14.15 2.26 -3.75
C TYR A 73 -13.00 3.24 -3.64
N GLN A 74 -13.31 4.53 -3.70
CA GLN A 74 -12.34 5.55 -3.31
C GLN A 74 -12.30 5.64 -1.78
N LEU A 75 -11.12 5.86 -1.21
CA LEU A 75 -10.91 6.12 0.20
C LEU A 75 -10.80 7.62 0.47
N SER A 76 -11.25 8.04 1.65
CA SER A 76 -10.93 9.37 2.14
C SER A 76 -9.52 9.36 2.75
N PRO A 77 -8.61 10.28 2.38
CA PRO A 77 -7.30 10.39 3.00
C PRO A 77 -7.39 10.73 4.50
N ARG A 78 -8.56 11.22 4.97
CA ARG A 78 -8.82 11.47 6.40
C ARG A 78 -8.94 10.20 7.23
N TRP A 79 -9.22 9.06 6.61
CA TRP A 79 -9.26 7.77 7.32
C TRP A 79 -7.86 7.21 7.53
N LEU A 80 -6.92 7.52 6.64
CA LEU A 80 -5.56 6.98 6.63
C LEU A 80 -4.51 8.10 6.51
N PRO A 81 -4.49 9.09 7.43
CA PRO A 81 -3.64 10.26 7.27
C PRO A 81 -2.15 9.91 7.32
N PHE A 82 -1.76 8.93 8.13
CA PHE A 82 -0.37 8.49 8.27
C PHE A 82 0.11 7.71 7.04
N GLU A 83 -0.72 6.82 6.52
CA GLU A 83 -0.41 6.03 5.32
C GLU A 83 -0.37 6.92 4.09
N TYR A 84 -1.34 7.83 3.96
CA TYR A 84 -1.36 8.80 2.87
C TYR A 84 -0.11 9.70 2.87
N ALA A 85 0.30 10.20 4.04
CA ALA A 85 1.53 10.97 4.17
C ALA A 85 2.78 10.13 3.83
N PHE A 86 2.85 8.90 4.35
CA PHE A 86 3.95 7.98 4.10
C PHE A 86 4.10 7.67 2.61
N LEU A 87 3.00 7.32 1.92
CA LEU A 87 3.02 7.02 0.49
C LEU A 87 3.48 8.23 -0.34
N LYS A 88 2.96 9.43 -0.03
CA LYS A 88 3.35 10.65 -0.73
C LYS A 88 4.82 11.01 -0.56
N GLN A 89 5.36 10.85 0.64
CA GLN A 89 6.75 11.18 0.94
C GLN A 89 7.73 10.21 0.25
N ASN A 90 7.31 8.96 0.04
CA ASN A 90 8.21 7.89 -0.37
C ASN A 90 8.06 7.42 -1.82
N LEU A 91 7.08 7.90 -2.59
CA LEU A 91 6.90 7.50 -4.00
C LEU A 91 8.18 7.59 -4.85
N SER A 92 9.03 8.60 -4.60
CA SER A 92 10.27 8.77 -5.37
C SER A 92 11.30 7.67 -5.10
N GLN A 93 11.18 6.94 -3.99
CA GLN A 93 12.07 5.81 -3.66
C GLN A 93 11.94 4.69 -4.68
N ALA A 94 10.74 4.45 -5.23
CA ALA A 94 10.56 3.46 -6.30
C ALA A 94 11.39 3.78 -7.55
N ILE A 95 11.62 5.07 -7.84
CA ILE A 95 12.50 5.49 -8.96
C ILE A 95 13.96 5.25 -8.60
N GLU A 96 14.38 5.59 -7.38
CA GLU A 96 15.75 5.39 -6.89
C GLU A 96 16.13 3.90 -6.85
N MET A 97 15.17 3.03 -6.57
CA MET A 97 15.35 1.58 -6.54
C MET A 97 15.19 0.91 -7.91
N ASN A 98 14.80 1.68 -8.95
CA ASN A 98 14.40 1.14 -10.25
C ASN A 98 13.34 0.03 -10.13
N ASP A 99 12.29 0.30 -9.37
CA ASP A 99 11.26 -0.67 -9.03
C ASP A 99 9.88 -0.26 -9.62
N PRO A 100 9.50 -0.83 -10.78
CA PRO A 100 8.19 -0.60 -11.37
C PRO A 100 7.06 -1.27 -10.60
N ASP A 101 7.34 -2.30 -9.81
CA ASP A 101 6.33 -3.01 -9.04
C ASP A 101 5.76 -2.11 -7.93
N ILE A 102 6.65 -1.63 -7.07
CA ILE A 102 6.26 -0.71 -5.99
C ILE A 102 5.73 0.62 -6.55
N MET A 103 6.25 1.11 -7.68
CA MET A 103 5.68 2.31 -8.29
C MET A 103 4.19 2.11 -8.65
N GLY A 104 3.85 0.96 -9.22
CA GLY A 104 2.47 0.60 -9.52
C GLY A 104 1.57 0.69 -8.29
N GLU A 105 2.01 0.08 -7.19
CA GLU A 105 1.24 0.11 -5.93
C GLU A 105 1.14 1.49 -5.29
N PHE A 106 2.20 2.31 -5.37
CA PHE A 106 2.17 3.70 -4.92
C PHE A 106 1.11 4.49 -5.67
N LEU A 107 1.10 4.40 -7.00
CA LEU A 107 0.17 5.14 -7.85
C LEU A 107 -1.28 4.71 -7.57
N ASP A 108 -1.55 3.41 -7.57
CA ASP A 108 -2.89 2.89 -7.28
C ASP A 108 -3.37 3.33 -5.88
N SER A 109 -2.55 3.11 -4.86
CA SER A 109 -2.89 3.48 -3.48
C SER A 109 -3.15 4.98 -3.34
N LEU A 110 -2.31 5.83 -3.92
CA LEU A 110 -2.47 7.29 -3.85
C LEU A 110 -3.68 7.80 -4.65
N LYS A 111 -3.98 7.21 -5.82
CA LYS A 111 -5.20 7.50 -6.58
C LYS A 111 -6.45 7.10 -5.78
N SER A 112 -6.42 5.94 -5.14
CA SER A 112 -7.49 5.48 -4.25
C SER A 112 -7.70 6.41 -3.06
N LEU A 113 -6.66 7.11 -2.60
CA LEU A 113 -6.69 8.12 -1.53
C LEU A 113 -6.95 9.55 -2.03
N GLY A 114 -7.37 9.71 -3.29
CA GLY A 114 -7.88 10.97 -3.83
C GLY A 114 -6.88 11.82 -4.58
N LEU A 115 -5.64 11.36 -4.83
CA LEU A 115 -4.81 11.99 -5.85
C LEU A 115 -5.38 11.71 -7.24
N ASN A 116 -5.16 12.63 -8.17
CA ASN A 116 -5.59 12.51 -9.56
C ASN A 116 -4.42 12.75 -10.51
N GLU A 117 -4.65 12.55 -11.80
CA GLU A 117 -3.66 12.67 -12.88
C GLU A 117 -3.00 14.06 -13.01
N ASN A 118 -3.59 15.10 -12.40
CA ASN A 118 -2.99 16.43 -12.39
C ASN A 118 -1.97 16.62 -11.27
N HIS A 119 -1.91 15.72 -10.29
CA HIS A 119 -0.97 15.83 -9.19
C HIS A 119 0.47 15.53 -9.67
N PRO A 120 1.47 16.39 -9.36
CA PRO A 120 2.85 16.20 -9.85
C PRO A 120 3.47 14.83 -9.51
N LEU A 121 3.19 14.29 -8.31
CA LEU A 121 3.65 12.95 -7.93
C LEU A 121 3.08 11.84 -8.82
N ILE A 122 1.80 11.92 -9.19
CA ILE A 122 1.16 10.92 -10.06
C ILE A 122 1.80 10.99 -11.45
N ARG A 123 1.92 12.20 -12.02
CA ARG A 123 2.60 12.40 -13.31
C ARG A 123 4.04 11.89 -13.31
N LYS A 124 4.77 12.08 -12.20
CA LYS A 124 6.15 11.61 -12.03
C LYS A 124 6.22 10.08 -12.08
N GLY A 125 5.35 9.40 -11.34
CA GLY A 125 5.28 7.94 -11.32
C GLY A 125 4.82 7.35 -12.65
N VAL A 126 3.77 7.92 -13.26
CA VAL A 126 3.30 7.54 -14.61
C VAL A 126 4.43 7.68 -15.63
N SER A 127 5.14 8.81 -15.61
CA SER A 127 6.28 9.03 -16.52
C SER A 127 7.41 8.03 -16.31
N TYR A 128 7.64 7.57 -15.07
CA TYR A 128 8.61 6.51 -14.79
C TYR A 128 8.15 5.18 -15.38
N LEU A 129 6.92 4.74 -15.10
CA LEU A 129 6.37 3.48 -15.62
C LEU A 129 6.39 3.46 -17.15
N LEU A 130 5.97 4.53 -17.83
CA LEU A 130 5.99 4.56 -19.30
C LEU A 130 7.39 4.45 -19.89
N ARG A 131 8.43 4.91 -19.18
CA ARG A 131 9.83 4.78 -19.63
C ARG A 131 10.48 3.46 -19.25
N SER A 132 9.98 2.78 -18.22
CA SER A 132 10.52 1.50 -17.74
C SER A 132 9.80 0.28 -18.33
N GLN A 133 8.81 0.48 -19.21
CA GLN A 133 8.13 -0.61 -19.90
C GLN A 133 9.13 -1.36 -20.82
N ASN A 134 9.12 -2.68 -20.72
CA ASN A 134 9.89 -3.57 -21.58
C ASN A 134 9.34 -3.57 -23.01
N GLN A 135 10.14 -4.04 -23.98
CA GLN A 135 9.72 -4.12 -25.39
C GLN A 135 8.51 -5.03 -25.62
N ASP A 136 8.31 -6.04 -24.77
CA ASP A 136 7.16 -6.96 -24.82
C ASP A 136 5.92 -6.40 -24.12
N GLY A 137 6.00 -5.18 -23.58
CA GLY A 137 4.92 -4.51 -22.86
C GLY A 137 4.85 -4.82 -21.36
N SER A 138 5.70 -5.72 -20.86
CA SER A 138 5.80 -6.05 -19.43
C SER A 138 6.56 -4.99 -18.63
N TRP A 139 6.54 -5.12 -17.31
CA TRP A 139 7.42 -4.41 -16.38
C TRP A 139 8.19 -5.40 -15.51
N GLY A 140 9.36 -4.97 -15.02
CA GLY A 140 10.24 -5.77 -14.17
C GLY A 140 11.24 -6.62 -14.95
N GLU A 141 11.90 -7.52 -14.24
CA GLU A 141 12.94 -8.39 -14.79
C GLU A 141 12.33 -9.53 -15.64
N ILE A 142 12.74 -9.61 -16.91
CA ILE A 142 12.17 -10.59 -17.86
C ILE A 142 12.66 -12.02 -17.54
N ALA A 143 13.88 -12.17 -17.01
CA ALA A 143 14.57 -13.45 -16.85
C ALA A 143 14.48 -14.04 -15.43
N VAL A 144 13.38 -13.82 -14.72
CA VAL A 144 13.16 -14.39 -13.38
C VAL A 144 12.45 -15.76 -13.48
N ASP A 145 12.94 -16.74 -12.72
CA ASP A 145 12.38 -18.09 -12.68
C ASP A 145 11.03 -18.16 -11.95
N ASP A 146 10.87 -17.34 -10.91
CA ASP A 146 9.64 -17.25 -10.15
C ASP A 146 8.54 -16.56 -10.99
N ILE A 147 7.46 -17.30 -11.26
CA ILE A 147 6.35 -16.84 -12.10
C ILE A 147 5.69 -15.60 -11.49
N TYR A 148 5.54 -15.55 -10.16
CA TYR A 148 4.90 -14.42 -9.49
C TYR A 148 5.71 -13.15 -9.69
N GLN A 149 7.02 -13.20 -9.46
CA GLN A 149 7.93 -12.08 -9.70
C GLN A 149 7.95 -11.64 -11.17
N ARG A 150 7.69 -12.55 -12.13
CA ARG A 150 7.62 -12.19 -13.55
C ARG A 150 6.36 -11.41 -13.93
N TYR A 151 5.17 -11.77 -13.40
CA TYR A 151 3.93 -11.08 -13.81
C TYR A 151 3.51 -9.94 -12.87
N HIS A 152 3.90 -9.99 -11.59
CA HIS A 152 3.44 -9.04 -10.57
C HIS A 152 3.74 -7.57 -10.92
N PRO A 153 4.97 -7.20 -11.35
CA PRO A 153 5.27 -5.81 -11.69
C PRO A 153 4.45 -5.29 -12.88
N THR A 154 4.10 -6.19 -13.82
CA THR A 154 3.23 -5.83 -14.95
C THR A 154 1.81 -5.56 -14.49
N TRP A 155 1.28 -6.39 -13.59
CA TRP A 155 -0.05 -6.19 -13.01
C TRP A 155 -0.12 -4.87 -12.21
N THR A 156 0.81 -4.65 -11.28
CA THR A 156 0.82 -3.44 -10.46
C THR A 156 1.04 -2.17 -11.31
N ALA A 157 1.88 -2.23 -12.35
CA ALA A 157 2.04 -1.12 -13.30
C ALA A 157 0.72 -0.78 -14.02
N ILE A 158 -0.04 -1.79 -14.48
CA ILE A 158 -1.36 -1.57 -15.09
C ILE A 158 -2.33 -0.94 -14.08
N ASP A 159 -2.35 -1.41 -12.84
CA ASP A 159 -3.19 -0.85 -11.78
C ASP A 159 -2.80 0.60 -11.42
N GLY A 160 -1.51 0.94 -11.50
CA GLY A 160 -1.02 2.31 -11.33
C GLY A 160 -1.34 3.24 -12.51
N LEU A 161 -1.37 2.70 -13.74
CA LEU A 161 -1.59 3.47 -14.97
C LEU A 161 -3.07 3.67 -15.31
N ARG A 162 -3.94 2.72 -14.95
CA ARG A 162 -5.36 2.80 -15.30
C ARG A 162 -6.08 3.97 -14.61
N ASP A 163 -7.20 4.35 -15.21
CA ASP A 163 -8.22 5.17 -14.58
C ASP A 163 -9.18 4.29 -13.77
N TYR A 164 -9.84 4.91 -12.79
CA TYR A 164 -10.74 4.22 -11.88
C TYR A 164 -12.18 4.70 -12.01
N ALA A 165 -13.09 3.73 -12.17
CA ALA A 165 -14.53 3.93 -12.04
C ALA A 165 -14.99 3.57 -10.61
N TRP A 166 -14.60 4.40 -9.63
CA TRP A 166 -14.93 4.18 -8.22
C TRP A 166 -16.43 4.05 -7.99
N ARG A 167 -16.86 3.07 -7.20
CA ARG A 167 -18.27 2.88 -6.79
C ARG A 167 -18.63 3.76 -5.57
N GLY A 168 -18.17 5.01 -5.60
CA GLY A 168 -18.26 5.99 -4.51
C GLY A 168 -17.12 5.95 -3.50
N THR A 169 -17.19 6.83 -2.50
CA THR A 169 -16.18 6.97 -1.44
C THR A 169 -16.62 6.24 -0.17
N ARG A 170 -16.01 5.08 0.15
CA ARG A 170 -16.36 4.28 1.34
C ARG A 170 -15.30 3.24 1.70
N LEU A 171 -15.41 2.73 2.94
CA LEU A 171 -14.71 1.53 3.38
C LEU A 171 -15.49 0.28 2.92
N CYS A 172 -14.80 -0.76 2.49
CA CYS A 172 -15.40 -2.05 2.17
C CYS A 172 -16.00 -2.75 3.41
N PHE A 173 -15.42 -2.49 4.60
CA PHE A 173 -15.91 -2.91 5.91
C PHE A 173 -16.17 -1.69 6.80
N PRO A 174 -17.36 -1.06 6.75
CA PRO A 174 -17.63 0.15 7.53
C PRO A 174 -17.39 0.02 9.04
N LYS A 175 -17.56 -1.20 9.58
CA LYS A 175 -17.31 -1.55 10.99
C LYS A 175 -15.88 -1.23 11.47
N VAL A 176 -14.90 -1.10 10.58
CA VAL A 176 -13.50 -0.86 10.95
C VAL A 176 -13.16 0.62 11.12
N ALA A 177 -14.05 1.54 10.74
CA ALA A 177 -13.80 2.98 10.79
C ALA A 177 -13.27 3.50 12.17
N PRO A 178 -13.73 2.98 13.32
CA PRO A 178 -13.21 3.41 14.63
C PRO A 178 -11.71 3.08 14.83
N LEU A 179 -11.19 2.04 14.17
CA LEU A 179 -9.80 1.59 14.31
C LEU A 179 -8.81 2.44 13.49
N LEU A 180 -9.30 3.12 12.45
CA LEU A 180 -8.45 3.88 11.53
C LEU A 180 -8.02 5.24 12.10
N LYS A 181 -8.86 5.80 12.99
CA LYS A 181 -8.59 7.04 13.72
C LYS A 181 -7.52 6.78 14.80
N GLY A 182 -6.25 6.92 14.43
CA GLY A 182 -5.15 6.85 15.40
C GLY A 182 -5.25 7.99 16.42
N LYS A 183 -5.24 7.65 17.72
CA LYS A 183 -4.82 8.59 18.76
C LYS A 183 -3.33 8.88 18.53
N VAL A 184 -2.95 10.14 18.46
CA VAL A 184 -1.56 10.52 18.70
C VAL A 184 -1.31 10.23 20.18
N ASN A 185 -0.46 9.26 20.51
CA ASN A 185 0.01 9.16 21.89
C ASN A 185 0.86 10.42 22.15
N ASN A 186 0.36 11.30 23.03
CA ASN A 186 1.04 12.54 23.44
C ASN A 186 2.24 12.29 24.37
N ASP A 187 2.74 11.05 24.47
CA ASP A 187 3.72 10.67 25.49
C ASP A 187 5.17 11.10 25.16
N GLU A 188 5.41 11.73 24.00
CA GLU A 188 6.73 12.31 23.67
C GLU A 188 6.87 13.80 23.99
N ALA A 189 5.83 14.47 24.50
CA ALA A 189 5.88 15.90 24.82
C ALA A 189 6.43 16.23 26.23
N THR A 190 6.84 15.25 27.04
CA THR A 190 7.27 15.48 28.44
C THR A 190 8.74 15.11 28.72
N GLN A 191 9.55 14.82 27.70
CA GLN A 191 11.00 14.55 27.88
C GLN A 191 11.93 15.56 27.19
N ARG A 192 11.44 16.76 26.91
CA ARG A 192 12.29 17.90 26.55
C ARG A 192 11.86 19.14 27.31
N ASN A 193 12.24 19.21 28.58
CA ASN A 193 12.44 20.43 29.35
C ASN A 193 13.68 20.23 30.23
#